data_AF-A0A3M2RBK3-F1
#
_entry.id   AF-A0A3M2RBK3-F1
#
_cell.length_a   1.000
_cell.length_b   1.000
_cell.length_c   1.000
_cell.angle_alpha   90.00
_cell.angle_beta   90.00
_cell.angle_gamma   90.00
#
_symmetry.space_group_name_H-M   'P 1'
#
loop_
_entity.id
_entity.type
_entity.pdbx_description
1 polymer ?
#
loop_
_entity_poly.entity_id
_entity_poly.type
_entity_poly.pdbx_seq_one_letter_code
_entity_poly.pdbx_strand_id
1 'polypeptide(L)'
;MADPASILPEWLDMTFMGHGHCYLWRSDLLALHAISDTLIAAAYFTIPLALYVLLHKRKDIEFEWMFLLFALFIFCCGVTHLMAVYNIWNGAYYLSGFLKALTAVVSLITAALVWPLIPRAMALPRPAELQAANQGLESEIVRRTESEQSLKTARRELEEQIEELTRTKQRLEQEIEQRTQLEQQQQQRQTRALERSNEDLEQFAFIASHDLREPLRKLMAFTQMLLR
;
A
#
# COMPACT_ATOMS: atom_id res chain seq x y z
N MET A 1 -23.19 -23.82 -77.18
CA MET A 1 -24.09 -22.86 -76.50
C MET A 1 -23.89 -23.08 -75.01
N ALA A 2 -23.17 -22.17 -74.36
CA ALA A 2 -22.96 -22.22 -72.91
C ALA A 2 -24.22 -21.67 -72.23
N ASP A 3 -24.73 -22.42 -71.26
CA ASP A 3 -25.87 -22.03 -70.44
C ASP A 3 -25.48 -20.81 -69.57
N PRO A 4 -26.18 -19.66 -69.67
CA PRO A 4 -25.87 -18.45 -68.91
C PRO A 4 -26.13 -18.58 -67.39
N ALA A 5 -26.52 -19.74 -66.88
CA ALA A 5 -26.71 -19.99 -65.44
C ALA A 5 -25.40 -20.26 -64.65
N SER A 6 -24.23 -20.29 -65.28
CA SER A 6 -22.94 -20.62 -64.62
C SER A 6 -22.28 -19.46 -63.86
N ILE A 7 -23.01 -18.43 -63.46
CA ILE A 7 -22.46 -17.24 -62.76
C ILE A 7 -22.48 -17.44 -61.24
N LEU A 8 -23.20 -18.45 -60.74
CA LEU A 8 -23.11 -18.80 -59.33
C LEU A 8 -21.78 -19.50 -59.07
N PRO A 9 -20.99 -19.02 -58.10
CA PRO A 9 -19.78 -19.71 -57.68
C PRO A 9 -20.11 -21.17 -57.31
N GLU A 10 -19.20 -22.11 -57.56
CA GLU A 10 -19.36 -23.55 -57.28
C GLU A 10 -19.76 -23.85 -55.81
N TRP A 11 -19.41 -22.95 -54.87
CA TRP A 11 -19.80 -23.02 -53.46
C TRP A 11 -21.25 -22.60 -53.15
N LEU A 12 -21.94 -22.01 -54.13
CA LEU A 12 -23.36 -21.62 -54.10
C LEU A 12 -24.21 -22.48 -55.05
N ASP A 13 -23.70 -23.65 -55.45
CA ASP A 13 -24.45 -24.56 -56.32
C ASP A 13 -25.69 -25.10 -55.58
N MET A 14 -26.86 -24.61 -55.98
CA MET A 14 -28.18 -24.99 -55.46
C MET A 14 -28.81 -26.14 -56.27
N THR A 15 -28.06 -26.73 -57.19
CA THR A 15 -28.56 -27.82 -58.05
C THR A 15 -28.82 -29.11 -57.25
N PHE A 16 -28.31 -29.19 -56.00
CA PHE A 16 -28.61 -30.28 -55.10
C PHE A 16 -29.98 -30.15 -54.45
N MET A 17 -30.64 -31.29 -54.29
CA MET A 17 -31.95 -31.39 -53.67
C MET A 17 -31.88 -31.00 -52.18
N GLY A 18 -32.72 -30.07 -51.74
CA GLY A 18 -32.81 -29.65 -50.34
C GLY A 18 -33.23 -30.80 -49.41
N HIS A 19 -32.88 -30.71 -48.12
CA HIS A 19 -33.20 -31.75 -47.14
C HIS A 19 -34.70 -32.02 -46.99
N GLY A 20 -35.58 -31.10 -47.38
CA GLY A 20 -37.02 -31.33 -47.42
C GLY A 20 -37.44 -32.55 -48.25
N HIS A 21 -36.70 -32.87 -49.32
CA HIS A 21 -36.94 -34.08 -50.10
C HIS A 21 -36.51 -35.36 -49.37
N CYS A 22 -35.42 -35.30 -48.60
CA CYS A 22 -35.01 -36.40 -47.72
C CYS A 22 -36.05 -36.63 -46.61
N TYR A 23 -36.72 -35.57 -46.16
CA TYR A 23 -37.81 -35.64 -45.19
C TYR A 23 -39.18 -35.98 -45.81
N LEU A 24 -39.24 -36.29 -47.11
CA LEU A 24 -40.48 -36.54 -47.85
C LEU A 24 -41.52 -35.42 -47.69
N TRP A 25 -41.06 -34.20 -47.39
CA TRP A 25 -41.91 -33.06 -47.06
C TRP A 25 -42.94 -33.31 -45.95
N ARG A 26 -42.66 -34.26 -45.02
CA ARG A 26 -43.52 -34.51 -43.86
C ARG A 26 -43.49 -33.30 -42.92
N SER A 27 -44.65 -32.67 -42.72
CA SER A 27 -44.77 -31.39 -42.01
C SER A 27 -44.34 -31.44 -40.55
N ASP A 28 -44.56 -32.57 -39.89
CA ASP A 28 -44.15 -32.84 -38.51
C ASP A 28 -42.62 -32.91 -38.36
N LEU A 29 -41.93 -33.60 -39.27
CA LEU A 29 -40.47 -33.73 -39.26
C LEU A 29 -39.80 -32.41 -39.65
N LEU A 30 -40.34 -31.73 -40.66
CA LEU A 30 -39.88 -30.41 -41.08
C LEU A 30 -40.02 -29.36 -39.96
N ALA A 31 -41.19 -29.29 -39.33
CA ALA A 31 -41.43 -28.37 -38.23
C ALA A 31 -40.49 -28.67 -37.05
N LEU A 32 -40.30 -29.95 -36.70
CA LEU A 32 -39.41 -30.34 -35.62
C LEU A 32 -37.97 -29.87 -35.86
N HIS A 33 -37.40 -30.14 -37.02
CA HIS A 33 -36.04 -29.72 -37.36
C HIS A 33 -35.93 -28.19 -37.47
N ALA A 34 -36.83 -27.55 -38.22
CA ALA A 34 -36.77 -26.10 -38.44
C ALA A 34 -36.94 -25.31 -37.13
N ILE A 35 -37.89 -25.69 -36.27
CA ILE A 35 -38.10 -25.03 -34.97
C ILE A 35 -36.90 -25.27 -34.06
N SER A 36 -36.42 -26.52 -33.96
CA SER A 36 -35.29 -26.84 -33.08
C SER A 36 -34.02 -26.09 -33.48
N ASP A 37 -33.67 -26.11 -34.78
CA ASP A 37 -32.48 -25.41 -35.27
C ASP A 37 -32.60 -23.89 -35.13
N THR A 38 -33.80 -23.34 -35.30
CA THR A 38 -34.05 -21.90 -35.08
C THR A 38 -33.89 -21.51 -33.60
N LEU A 39 -34.41 -22.32 -32.68
CA LEU A 39 -34.27 -22.10 -31.24
C LEU A 39 -32.81 -22.22 -30.79
N ILE A 40 -32.08 -23.21 -31.29
CA ILE A 40 -30.65 -23.38 -31.01
C ILE A 40 -29.87 -22.18 -31.55
N ALA A 41 -30.12 -21.75 -32.80
CA ALA A 41 -29.47 -20.58 -33.38
C ALA A 41 -29.74 -19.30 -32.55
N ALA A 42 -30.97 -19.09 -32.10
CA ALA A 42 -31.32 -17.94 -31.25
C ALA A 42 -30.55 -17.96 -29.92
N ALA A 43 -30.44 -19.12 -29.27
CA ALA A 43 -29.63 -19.28 -28.06
C ALA A 43 -28.14 -19.01 -28.34
N TYR A 44 -27.61 -19.53 -29.45
CA TYR A 44 -26.21 -19.40 -29.85
C TYR A 44 -25.83 -18.00 -30.32
N PHE A 45 -26.78 -17.12 -30.65
CA PHE A 45 -26.48 -15.68 -30.82
C PHE A 45 -26.62 -14.89 -29.52
N THR A 46 -27.52 -15.31 -28.64
CA THR A 46 -27.77 -14.63 -27.36
C THR A 46 -26.62 -14.85 -26.36
N ILE A 47 -26.08 -16.07 -26.25
CA ILE A 47 -24.99 -16.39 -25.31
C ILE A 47 -23.71 -15.58 -25.61
N PRO A 48 -23.20 -15.52 -26.86
CA PRO A 48 -22.06 -14.67 -27.21
C PRO A 48 -22.29 -13.20 -26.89
N LEU A 49 -23.50 -12.68 -27.13
CA LEU A 49 -23.85 -11.29 -26.79
C LEU A 49 -23.78 -11.05 -25.28
N ALA A 50 -24.31 -11.98 -24.47
CA ALA A 50 -24.22 -11.90 -23.02
C ALA A 50 -22.76 -11.97 -22.52
N LEU A 51 -21.95 -12.86 -23.08
CA LEU A 51 -20.52 -12.96 -22.78
C LEU A 51 -19.77 -11.67 -23.16
N TYR A 52 -20.06 -11.10 -24.33
CA TYR A 52 -19.48 -9.83 -24.77
C TYR A 52 -19.82 -8.69 -23.81
N VAL A 53 -21.09 -8.56 -23.40
CA VAL A 53 -21.52 -7.53 -22.44
C VAL A 53 -20.85 -7.73 -21.07
N LEU A 54 -20.70 -8.98 -20.61
CA LEU A 54 -20.01 -9.30 -19.36
C LEU A 54 -18.55 -8.84 -19.39
N LEU A 55 -17.82 -9.20 -20.45
CA LEU A 55 -16.41 -8.81 -20.63
C LEU A 55 -16.26 -7.29 -20.74
N HIS A 56 -17.19 -6.62 -21.40
CA HIS A 56 -17.14 -5.16 -21.53
C HIS A 56 -17.39 -4.44 -20.19
N LYS A 57 -18.22 -5.01 -19.32
CA LYS A 57 -18.54 -4.45 -17.99
C LYS A 57 -17.54 -4.85 -16.90
N ARG A 58 -16.90 -6.02 -17.00
CA ARG A 58 -15.88 -6.50 -16.04
C ARG A 58 -14.50 -6.59 -16.69
N LYS A 59 -13.64 -5.60 -16.41
CA LYS A 59 -12.23 -5.56 -16.84
C LYS A 59 -11.26 -6.36 -15.95
N ASP A 60 -11.79 -6.99 -14.90
CA ASP A 60 -11.01 -7.70 -13.87
C ASP A 60 -10.89 -9.20 -14.17
N ILE A 61 -10.84 -9.56 -15.46
CA ILE A 61 -10.83 -10.95 -15.91
C ILE A 61 -9.49 -11.21 -16.60
N GLU A 62 -8.61 -11.97 -15.95
CA GLU A 62 -7.26 -12.26 -16.45
C GLU A 62 -7.24 -12.98 -17.82
N PHE A 63 -8.31 -13.68 -18.18
CA PHE A 63 -8.41 -14.50 -19.40
C PHE A 63 -9.55 -14.06 -20.32
N GLU A 64 -9.74 -12.76 -20.56
CA GLU A 64 -10.82 -12.24 -21.41
C GLU A 64 -10.85 -12.85 -22.82
N TRP A 65 -9.69 -13.13 -23.40
CA TRP A 65 -9.55 -13.71 -24.73
C TRP A 65 -10.15 -15.12 -24.82
N MET A 66 -10.14 -15.89 -23.73
CA MET A 66 -10.74 -17.23 -23.68
C MET A 66 -12.25 -17.13 -23.87
N PHE A 67 -12.89 -16.20 -23.17
CA PHE A 67 -14.32 -15.95 -23.30
C PHE A 67 -14.69 -15.46 -24.70
N LEU A 68 -13.83 -14.66 -25.35
CA LEU A 68 -14.01 -14.27 -26.75
C LEU A 68 -13.91 -15.45 -27.71
N LEU A 69 -12.97 -16.39 -27.49
CA LEU A 69 -12.89 -17.62 -28.29
C LEU A 69 -14.13 -18.50 -28.12
N PHE A 70 -14.63 -18.66 -26.89
CA PHE A 70 -15.88 -19.36 -26.63
C PHE A 70 -17.08 -18.66 -27.29
N ALA A 71 -17.15 -17.33 -27.21
CA ALA A 71 -18.18 -16.55 -27.87
C ALA A 71 -18.14 -16.72 -29.40
N LEU A 72 -16.94 -16.68 -30.00
CA LEU A 72 -16.73 -16.92 -31.43
C LEU A 72 -17.12 -18.35 -31.83
N PHE A 73 -16.70 -19.35 -31.05
CA PHE A 73 -17.05 -20.76 -31.27
C PHE A 73 -18.57 -20.97 -31.24
N ILE A 74 -19.25 -20.49 -30.21
CA ILE A 74 -20.72 -20.60 -30.06
C ILE A 74 -21.43 -19.86 -31.21
N PHE A 75 -20.95 -18.68 -31.59
CA PHE A 75 -21.48 -17.93 -32.72
C PHE A 75 -21.37 -18.71 -34.05
N CYS A 76 -20.20 -19.28 -34.34
CA CYS A 76 -19.99 -20.11 -35.54
C CYS A 76 -20.94 -21.33 -35.55
N CYS A 77 -21.13 -21.99 -34.41
CA CYS A 77 -22.13 -23.05 -34.28
C CYS A 77 -23.54 -22.54 -34.60
N GLY A 78 -23.92 -21.33 -34.14
CA GLY A 78 -25.22 -20.72 -34.44
C GLY A 78 -25.45 -20.53 -35.93
N VAL A 79 -24.43 -20.08 -36.66
CA VAL A 79 -24.46 -19.95 -38.13
C VAL A 79 -24.68 -21.31 -38.81
N THR A 80 -24.10 -22.40 -38.29
CA THR A 80 -24.34 -23.74 -38.86
C THR A 80 -25.78 -24.23 -38.70
N HIS A 81 -26.48 -23.85 -37.61
CA HIS A 81 -27.90 -24.17 -37.44
C HIS A 81 -28.81 -23.33 -38.34
N LEU A 82 -28.53 -22.03 -38.52
CA LEU A 82 -29.22 -21.23 -39.54
C LEU A 82 -29.03 -21.82 -40.94
N MET A 83 -27.83 -22.27 -41.26
CA MET A 83 -27.53 -22.92 -42.53
C MET A 83 -28.26 -24.25 -42.69
N ALA A 84 -28.46 -25.01 -41.60
CA ALA A 84 -29.25 -26.24 -41.62
C ALA A 84 -30.72 -25.96 -41.96
N VAL A 85 -31.33 -24.94 -41.34
CA VAL A 85 -32.68 -24.47 -41.69
C VAL A 85 -32.74 -24.08 -43.16
N TYR A 86 -31.78 -23.30 -43.65
CA TYR A 86 -31.73 -22.89 -45.05
C TYR A 86 -31.64 -24.07 -46.05
N ASN A 87 -30.85 -25.10 -45.70
CA ASN A 87 -30.65 -26.29 -46.52
C ASN A 87 -31.87 -27.19 -46.64
N ILE A 88 -32.88 -27.05 -45.76
CA ILE A 88 -34.17 -27.74 -45.92
C ILE A 88 -34.79 -27.40 -47.28
N TRP A 89 -34.69 -26.14 -47.72
CA TRP A 89 -35.29 -25.67 -48.97
C TRP A 89 -34.29 -25.53 -50.12
N ASN A 90 -33.04 -25.11 -49.87
CA ASN A 90 -32.13 -24.64 -50.93
C ASN A 90 -30.88 -25.51 -51.17
N GLY A 91 -30.67 -26.59 -50.42
CA GLY A 91 -29.64 -27.60 -50.73
C GLY A 91 -28.19 -27.12 -50.86
N ALA A 92 -27.82 -25.98 -50.25
CA ALA A 92 -26.48 -25.39 -50.38
C ALA A 92 -25.43 -26.14 -49.52
N TYR A 93 -25.06 -27.35 -49.95
CA TYR A 93 -24.21 -28.27 -49.18
C TYR A 93 -22.74 -27.86 -49.10
N TYR A 94 -22.17 -27.27 -50.16
CA TYR A 94 -20.78 -26.78 -50.13
C TYR A 94 -20.59 -25.67 -49.09
N LEU A 95 -21.50 -24.68 -49.07
CA LEU A 95 -21.48 -23.62 -48.07
C LEU A 95 -21.68 -24.16 -46.65
N SER A 96 -22.58 -25.12 -46.45
CA SER A 96 -22.75 -25.80 -45.16
C SER A 96 -21.48 -26.55 -44.73
N GLY A 97 -20.81 -27.23 -45.65
CA GLY A 97 -19.55 -27.93 -45.40
C GLY A 97 -18.42 -26.97 -45.01
N PHE A 98 -18.30 -25.83 -45.72
CA PHE A 98 -17.32 -24.81 -45.40
C PHE A 98 -17.54 -24.20 -44.01
N LEU A 99 -18.79 -23.86 -43.67
CA LEU A 99 -19.13 -23.33 -42.34
C LEU A 99 -18.83 -24.34 -41.22
N LYS A 100 -19.09 -25.63 -41.46
CA LYS A 100 -18.71 -26.71 -40.53
C LYS A 100 -17.20 -26.85 -40.39
N ALA A 101 -16.45 -26.77 -41.49
CA ALA A 101 -14.98 -26.81 -41.46
C ALA A 101 -14.40 -25.62 -40.68
N LEU A 102 -14.91 -24.41 -40.91
CA LEU A 102 -14.51 -23.21 -40.16
C LEU A 102 -14.79 -23.38 -38.67
N THR A 103 -15.98 -23.85 -38.32
CA THR A 103 -16.37 -24.11 -36.93
C THR A 103 -15.46 -25.17 -36.28
N ALA A 104 -15.08 -26.22 -37.01
CA ALA A 104 -14.16 -27.24 -36.52
C ALA A 104 -12.75 -26.66 -36.24
N VAL A 105 -12.22 -25.80 -37.12
CA VAL A 105 -10.94 -25.12 -36.90
C VAL A 105 -11.00 -24.25 -35.65
N VAL A 106 -12.04 -23.41 -35.51
CA VAL A 106 -12.23 -22.57 -34.31
C VAL A 106 -12.34 -23.42 -33.05
N SER A 107 -13.05 -24.55 -33.11
CA SER A 107 -13.21 -25.48 -31.98
C SER A 107 -11.88 -26.09 -31.55
N LEU A 108 -11.06 -26.54 -32.50
CA LEU A 108 -9.74 -27.12 -32.24
C LEU A 108 -8.78 -26.10 -31.63
N ILE A 109 -8.76 -24.88 -32.17
CA ILE A 109 -7.97 -23.78 -31.62
C ILE A 109 -8.43 -23.47 -30.19
N THR A 110 -9.73 -23.37 -29.96
CA THR A 110 -10.30 -23.10 -28.63
C THR A 110 -9.89 -24.20 -27.64
N ALA A 111 -10.01 -25.48 -28.01
CA ALA A 111 -9.63 -26.59 -27.15
C ALA A 111 -8.12 -26.59 -26.85
N ALA A 112 -7.27 -26.37 -27.86
CA ALA A 112 -5.82 -26.33 -27.70
C ALA A 112 -5.36 -25.16 -26.81
N LEU A 113 -6.04 -24.00 -26.90
CA LEU A 113 -5.71 -22.84 -26.08
C LEU A 113 -6.28 -22.91 -24.67
N VAL A 114 -7.45 -23.54 -24.45
CA VAL A 114 -8.08 -23.65 -23.12
C VAL A 114 -7.39 -24.70 -22.24
N TRP A 115 -6.89 -25.80 -22.81
CA TRP A 115 -6.29 -26.89 -22.04
C TRP A 115 -5.13 -26.46 -21.13
N PRO A 116 -4.18 -25.61 -21.57
CA PRO A 116 -3.13 -25.06 -20.72
C PRO A 116 -3.60 -24.12 -19.60
N LEU A 117 -4.85 -23.66 -19.61
CA LEU A 117 -5.38 -22.75 -18.57
C LEU A 117 -5.87 -23.50 -17.34
N ILE A 118 -6.20 -24.79 -17.46
CA ILE A 118 -6.63 -25.62 -16.32
C ILE A 118 -5.60 -25.57 -15.17
N PRO A 119 -4.29 -25.84 -15.39
CA PRO A 119 -3.31 -25.73 -14.31
C PRO A 119 -3.14 -24.31 -13.78
N ARG A 120 -3.32 -23.28 -14.61
CA ARG A 120 -3.21 -21.87 -14.18
C ARG A 120 -4.38 -21.45 -13.30
N ALA A 121 -5.60 -21.88 -13.63
CA ALA A 121 -6.79 -21.63 -12.82
C ALA A 121 -6.68 -22.29 -11.43
N MET A 122 -6.01 -23.44 -11.34
CA MET A 122 -5.74 -24.12 -10.07
C MET A 122 -4.63 -23.48 -9.22
N ALA A 123 -3.83 -22.57 -9.80
CA ALA A 123 -2.79 -21.85 -9.07
C ALA A 123 -3.33 -20.62 -8.32
N LEU A 124 -4.58 -20.21 -8.61
CA LEU A 124 -5.23 -19.11 -7.89
C LEU A 124 -5.55 -19.56 -6.45
N PRO A 125 -5.15 -18.78 -5.42
CA PRO A 125 -5.44 -19.09 -4.03
C PRO A 125 -6.94 -19.28 -3.81
N ARG A 126 -7.32 -20.26 -2.99
CA ARG A 126 -8.74 -20.47 -2.70
C ARG A 126 -9.27 -19.28 -1.90
N PRO A 127 -10.54 -18.85 -2.09
CA PRO A 127 -11.13 -17.75 -1.32
C PRO A 127 -10.99 -17.91 0.21
N ALA A 128 -11.05 -19.15 0.71
CA ALA A 128 -10.85 -19.46 2.12
C ALA A 128 -9.41 -19.19 2.60
N GLU A 129 -8.41 -19.45 1.77
CA GLU A 129 -7.00 -19.17 2.08
C GLU A 129 -6.73 -17.66 2.09
N LEU A 130 -7.33 -16.92 1.14
CA LEU A 130 -7.27 -15.45 1.14
C LEU A 130 -7.92 -14.86 2.40
N GLN A 131 -9.06 -15.40 2.81
CA GLN A 131 -9.74 -14.93 4.02
C GLN A 131 -8.95 -15.25 5.29
N ALA A 132 -8.33 -16.44 5.38
CA ALA A 132 -7.44 -16.80 6.47
C ALA A 132 -6.18 -15.90 6.50
N ALA A 133 -5.59 -15.60 5.35
CA ALA A 133 -4.46 -14.67 5.25
C ALA A 133 -4.85 -13.25 5.69
N ASN A 134 -6.03 -12.77 5.28
CA ASN A 134 -6.53 -11.45 5.70
C ASN A 134 -6.76 -11.39 7.20
N GLN A 135 -7.36 -12.42 7.81
CA GLN A 135 -7.53 -12.50 9.27
C GLN A 135 -6.17 -12.52 10.00
N GLY A 136 -5.20 -13.24 9.44
CA GLY A 136 -3.81 -13.24 9.94
C GLY A 136 -3.20 -11.82 9.90
N LEU A 137 -3.32 -11.12 8.76
CA LEU A 137 -2.83 -9.76 8.60
C LEU A 137 -3.53 -8.77 9.53
N GLU A 138 -4.84 -8.89 9.73
CA GLU A 138 -5.59 -8.06 10.67
C GLU A 138 -5.07 -8.22 12.11
N SER A 139 -4.80 -9.46 12.54
CA SER A 139 -4.22 -9.70 13.87
C SER A 139 -2.80 -9.13 14.02
N GLU A 140 -1.99 -9.16 12.95
CA GLU A 140 -0.65 -8.58 12.93
C GLU A 140 -0.71 -7.04 13.03
N ILE A 141 -1.66 -6.42 12.33
CA ILE A 141 -1.88 -4.96 12.39
C ILE A 141 -2.23 -4.55 13.82
N VAL A 142 -3.18 -5.24 14.45
CA VAL A 142 -3.58 -4.94 15.84
C VAL A 142 -2.38 -5.03 16.78
N ARG A 143 -1.60 -6.12 16.71
CA ARG A 143 -0.40 -6.30 17.54
C ARG A 143 0.63 -5.19 17.35
N ARG A 144 0.84 -4.75 16.10
CA ARG A 144 1.76 -3.64 15.80
C ARG A 144 1.24 -2.31 16.34
N THR A 145 -0.04 -2.02 16.16
CA THR A 145 -0.65 -0.78 16.67
C THR A 145 -0.56 -0.70 18.20
N GLU A 146 -0.80 -1.79 18.92
CA GLU A 146 -0.62 -1.84 20.38
C GLU A 146 0.82 -1.57 20.81
N SER A 147 1.80 -2.17 20.12
CA SER A 147 3.23 -1.93 20.39
C SER A 147 3.66 -0.50 20.06
N GLU A 148 3.10 0.10 19.00
CA GLU A 148 3.38 1.50 18.67
C GLU A 148 2.78 2.46 19.71
N GLN A 149 1.59 2.13 20.21
CA GLN A 149 0.90 2.90 21.26
C GLN A 149 1.68 2.86 22.58
N SER A 150 2.16 1.68 22.99
CA SER A 150 2.97 1.54 24.19
C SER A 150 4.31 2.28 24.06
N LEU A 151 4.96 2.20 22.90
CA LEU A 151 6.19 2.94 22.63
C LEU A 151 5.96 4.46 22.66
N LYS A 152 4.86 4.97 22.10
CA LYS A 152 4.51 6.40 22.18
C LYS A 152 4.28 6.85 23.62
N THR A 153 3.65 6.01 24.44
CA THR A 153 3.38 6.31 25.85
C THR A 153 4.69 6.35 26.65
N ALA A 154 5.52 5.32 26.51
CA ALA A 154 6.84 5.27 27.15
C ALA A 154 7.75 6.42 26.71
N ARG A 155 7.68 6.81 25.43
CA ARG A 155 8.43 7.97 24.91
C ARG A 155 7.98 9.28 25.56
N ARG A 156 6.67 9.51 25.71
CA ARG A 156 6.15 10.71 26.40
C ARG A 156 6.59 10.76 27.85
N GLU A 157 6.49 9.64 28.56
CA GLU A 157 6.94 9.55 29.96
C GLU A 157 8.44 9.86 30.09
N LEU A 158 9.26 9.33 29.17
CA LEU A 158 10.69 9.65 29.15
C LEU A 158 10.95 11.13 28.82
N GLU A 159 10.20 11.72 27.88
CA GLU A 159 10.30 13.15 27.55
C GLU A 159 9.94 14.03 28.76
N GLU A 160 8.90 13.68 29.53
CA GLU A 160 8.52 14.37 30.76
C GLU A 160 9.60 14.26 31.85
N GLN A 161 10.19 13.07 32.04
CA GLN A 161 11.30 12.87 32.99
C GLN A 161 12.54 13.69 32.61
N ILE A 162 12.87 13.78 31.32
CA ILE A 162 13.98 14.60 30.83
C ILE A 162 13.73 16.08 31.11
N GLU A 163 12.50 16.56 30.92
CA GLU A 163 12.14 17.95 31.22
C GLU A 163 12.24 18.26 32.71
N GLU A 164 11.73 17.37 33.58
CA GLU A 164 11.81 17.53 35.03
C GLU A 164 13.27 17.52 35.52
N LEU A 165 14.09 16.60 35.01
CA LEU A 165 15.50 16.51 35.35
C LEU A 165 16.25 17.78 34.91
N THR A 166 15.93 18.30 33.74
CA THR A 166 16.52 19.53 33.21
C THR A 166 16.17 20.74 34.09
N ARG A 167 14.91 20.87 34.50
CA ARG A 167 14.46 21.93 35.42
C ARG A 167 15.15 21.84 36.79
N THR A 168 15.23 20.62 37.33
CA THR A 168 15.88 20.36 38.62
C THR A 168 17.37 20.70 38.55
N LYS A 169 18.04 20.28 37.48
CA LYS A 169 19.45 20.62 37.23
C LYS A 169 19.65 22.14 37.18
N GLN A 170 18.83 22.87 36.41
CA GLN A 170 18.92 24.34 36.32
C GLN A 170 18.71 25.03 37.67
N ARG A 171 17.75 24.56 38.47
CA ARG A 171 17.49 25.10 39.81
C ARG A 171 18.69 24.90 40.74
N LEU A 172 19.27 23.70 40.73
CA LEU A 172 20.46 23.40 41.53
C LEU A 172 21.67 24.23 41.09
N GLU A 173 21.87 24.42 39.77
CA GLU A 173 22.92 25.30 39.24
C GLU A 173 22.74 26.74 39.72
N GLN A 174 21.52 27.27 39.72
CA GLN A 174 21.22 28.60 40.26
C GLN A 174 21.46 28.70 41.77
N GLU A 175 21.10 27.68 42.53
CA GLU A 175 21.34 27.66 43.99
C GLU A 175 22.84 27.62 44.30
N ILE A 176 23.60 26.80 43.58
CA ILE A 176 25.07 26.72 43.71
C ILE A 176 25.71 28.07 43.38
N GLU A 177 25.29 28.73 42.30
CA GLU A 177 25.79 30.05 41.92
C GLU A 177 25.50 31.08 43.02
N GLN A 178 24.26 31.12 43.54
CA GLN A 178 23.89 32.03 44.63
C GLN A 178 24.70 31.79 45.90
N ARG A 179 24.88 30.53 46.31
CA ARG A 179 25.69 30.18 47.49
C ARG A 179 27.15 30.59 47.28
N THR A 180 27.70 30.33 46.10
CA THR A 180 29.08 30.69 45.77
C THR A 180 29.29 32.21 45.84
N GLN A 181 28.36 33.01 45.32
CA GLN A 181 28.42 34.47 45.41
C GLN A 181 28.33 34.97 46.85
N LEU A 182 27.45 34.39 47.66
CA LEU A 182 27.32 34.75 49.08
C LEU A 182 28.58 34.42 49.87
N GLU A 183 29.14 33.23 49.66
CA GLU A 183 30.40 32.81 50.28
C GLU A 183 31.55 33.73 49.88
N GLN A 184 31.68 34.07 48.60
CA GLN A 184 32.68 35.03 48.12
C GLN A 184 32.50 36.42 48.76
N GLN A 185 31.28 36.93 48.86
CA GLN A 185 31.00 38.21 49.53
C GLN A 185 31.35 38.17 51.02
N GLN A 186 31.01 37.08 51.71
CA GLN A 186 31.36 36.90 53.12
C GLN A 186 32.88 36.87 53.30
N GLN A 187 33.58 36.10 52.48
CA GLN A 187 35.03 36.01 52.53
C GLN A 187 35.67 37.37 52.27
N GLN A 188 35.20 38.11 51.27
CA GLN A 188 35.71 39.46 50.97
C GLN A 188 35.45 40.46 52.10
N ARG A 189 34.31 40.36 52.80
CA ARG A 189 34.02 41.17 54.00
C ARG A 189 34.95 40.81 55.16
N GLN A 190 35.19 39.53 55.40
CA GLN A 190 36.12 39.07 56.43
C GLN A 190 37.53 39.57 56.15
N THR A 191 38.02 39.44 54.91
CA THR A 191 39.33 39.96 54.49
C THR A 191 39.44 41.45 54.76
N ARG A 192 38.46 42.26 54.32
CA ARG A 192 38.46 43.72 54.57
C ARG A 192 38.40 44.09 56.05
N ALA A 193 37.61 43.36 56.85
CA ALA A 193 37.54 43.59 58.29
C ALA A 193 38.86 43.23 58.99
N LEU A 194 39.53 42.17 58.53
CA LEU A 194 40.85 41.78 59.01
C LEU A 194 41.89 42.84 58.66
N GLU A 195 41.93 43.31 57.42
CA GLU A 195 42.81 44.39 56.95
C GLU A 195 42.63 45.66 57.79
N ARG A 196 41.38 46.09 57.99
CA ARG A 196 41.07 47.26 58.81
C ARG A 196 41.47 47.09 60.28
N SER A 197 41.20 45.92 60.86
CA SER A 197 41.65 45.62 62.23
C SER A 197 43.17 45.59 62.33
N ASN A 198 43.86 45.19 61.27
CA ASN A 198 45.32 45.19 61.20
C ASN A 198 45.86 46.63 61.15
N GLU A 199 45.27 47.49 60.31
CA GLU A 199 45.58 48.93 60.25
C GLU A 199 45.34 49.63 61.60
N ASP A 200 44.20 49.38 62.25
CA ASP A 200 43.87 49.95 63.57
C ASP A 200 44.90 49.52 64.65
N LEU A 201 45.37 48.27 64.58
CA LEU A 201 46.37 47.73 65.52
C LEU A 201 47.76 48.33 65.27
N GLU A 202 48.17 48.48 64.00
CA GLU A 202 49.41 49.17 63.61
C GLU A 202 49.38 50.63 64.07
N GLN A 203 48.25 51.31 63.88
CA GLN A 203 48.06 52.69 64.33
C GLN A 203 48.14 52.80 65.86
N PHE A 204 47.51 51.89 66.60
CA PHE A 204 47.60 51.85 68.06
C PHE A 204 49.04 51.63 68.53
N ALA A 205 49.75 50.65 67.94
CA ALA A 205 51.14 50.38 68.25
C ALA A 205 52.06 51.59 67.97
N PHE A 206 51.80 52.31 66.88
CA PHE A 206 52.52 53.53 66.52
C PHE A 206 52.29 54.65 67.55
N ILE A 207 51.04 54.94 67.91
CA ILE A 207 50.68 55.97 68.91
C ILE A 207 51.27 55.61 70.27
N ALA A 208 51.06 54.39 70.75
CA ALA A 208 51.62 53.94 72.03
C ALA A 208 53.15 54.04 72.08
N SER A 209 53.84 53.67 70.98
CA SER A 209 55.30 53.81 70.89
C SER A 209 55.76 55.26 70.91
N HIS A 210 55.01 56.17 70.27
CA HIS A 210 55.25 57.60 70.31
C HIS A 210 55.08 58.17 71.74
N ASP A 211 53.95 57.86 72.37
CA ASP A 211 53.61 58.34 73.70
C ASP A 211 54.52 57.78 74.80
N LEU A 212 55.12 56.60 74.59
CA LEU A 212 56.15 56.02 75.48
C LEU A 212 57.56 56.60 75.23
N ARG A 213 57.87 57.07 74.02
CA ARG A 213 59.16 57.73 73.71
C ARG A 213 59.31 59.08 74.42
N GLU A 214 58.22 59.84 74.53
CA GLU A 214 58.20 61.16 75.17
C GLU A 214 58.69 61.13 76.65
N PRO A 215 58.16 60.25 77.54
CA PRO A 215 58.64 60.12 78.92
C PRO A 215 60.03 59.49 78.98
N LEU A 216 60.37 58.50 78.14
CA LEU A 216 61.72 57.92 78.08
C LEU A 216 62.77 58.98 77.72
N ARG A 217 62.48 59.86 76.77
CA ARG A 217 63.35 60.97 76.38
C ARG A 217 63.55 61.97 77.51
N LYS A 218 62.49 62.29 78.26
CA LYS A 218 62.58 63.15 79.46
C LYS A 218 63.41 62.50 80.57
N LEU A 219 63.21 61.21 80.85
CA LEU A 219 64.00 60.47 81.83
C LEU A 219 65.49 60.43 81.47
N MET A 220 65.82 60.18 80.19
CA MET A 220 67.21 60.23 79.71
C MET A 220 67.85 61.62 79.83
N ALA A 221 67.08 62.68 79.57
CA ALA A 221 67.57 64.05 79.74
C ALA A 221 67.84 64.39 81.21
N PHE A 222 66.96 63.97 82.12
CA PHE A 222 67.16 64.15 83.57
C PHE A 222 68.36 63.34 84.09
N THR A 223 68.54 62.09 83.65
CA THR A 223 69.72 61.31 84.03
C THR A 223 71.01 61.91 83.48
N GLN A 224 71.00 62.50 82.27
CA GLN A 224 72.14 63.23 81.72
C GLN A 224 72.44 64.55 82.47
N MET A 225 71.43 65.25 82.99
CA MET A 225 71.63 66.43 83.85
C MET A 225 72.18 66.07 85.24
N LEU A 226 71.79 64.92 85.80
CA LEU A 226 72.31 64.42 87.08
C LEU A 226 73.72 63.82 86.99
N LEU A 227 74.19 63.48 85.78
CA LEU A 227 75.52 62.94 85.51
C LEU A 227 76.57 64.03 85.17
N ARG A 228 76.24 65.31 85.38
CA ARG A 228 77.13 66.46 85.21
C ARG A 228 77.40 67.14 86.55
#